data_AF-A0A7S2CZE7-F1
#
_entry.id   AF-A0A7S2CZE7-F1
#
_cell.length_a   1.000
_cell.length_b   1.000
_cell.length_c   1.000
_cell.angle_alpha   90.00
_cell.angle_beta   90.00
_cell.angle_gamma   90.00
#
_symmetry.space_group_name_H-M   'P 1'
#
loop_
_entity.id
_entity.type
_entity.pdbx_description
1 polymer ?
#
loop_
_entity_poly.entity_id
_entity_poly.type
_entity_poly.pdbx_seq_one_letter_code
_entity_poly.pdbx_strand_id
1 'polypeptide(L)'
;LDAAAAMRAAGLEVLEETWPNHAKYATLESCSLRFIVARKPVELNLATWTGHWALDRRENWEVYLSFLGVPEVAHAAAKAAPDFHEYLFSEDRFFMDHRIPGQNLHLRYTGFLDDEWMPSPYLVPTAKLFDEGTEHEKKKDPVFKHRWVKTPTCIETTIPNFAGKGKTVQLVR
;
A
#
# COMPACT_ATOMS: atom_id res chain seq x y z
N LEU A 1 -27.23 -18.87 22.62
CA LEU A 1 -25.88 -19.37 22.28
C LEU A 1 -25.09 -18.20 21.71
N ASP A 2 -24.04 -17.77 22.39
CA ASP A 2 -23.16 -16.71 21.87
C ASP A 2 -22.18 -17.33 20.86
N ALA A 3 -22.58 -17.31 19.58
CA ALA A 3 -21.81 -17.89 18.49
C ALA A 3 -20.42 -17.26 18.36
N ALA A 4 -20.29 -15.95 18.61
CA ALA A 4 -19.01 -15.25 18.54
C ALA A 4 -18.06 -15.71 19.64
N ALA A 5 -18.54 -15.86 20.88
CA ALA A 5 -17.73 -16.40 21.98
C ALA A 5 -17.28 -17.84 21.70
N ALA A 6 -18.18 -18.69 21.18
CA ALA A 6 -17.84 -20.06 20.81
C ALA A 6 -16.78 -20.13 19.69
N MET A 7 -16.89 -19.25 18.68
CA MET A 7 -15.91 -19.16 17.59
C MET A 7 -14.55 -18.64 18.06
N ARG A 8 -14.51 -17.66 18.97
CA ARG A 8 -13.26 -17.20 19.61
C ARG A 8 -12.61 -18.29 20.46
N ALA A 9 -13.41 -19.03 21.23
CA ALA A 9 -12.93 -20.17 22.03
C ALA A 9 -12.37 -21.30 21.14
N ALA A 10 -12.86 -21.42 19.91
CA ALA A 10 -12.31 -22.31 18.89
C ALA A 10 -11.04 -21.76 18.19
N GLY A 11 -10.50 -20.61 18.64
CA GLY A 11 -9.28 -20.01 18.12
C GLY A 11 -9.47 -19.24 16.81
N LEU A 12 -10.70 -18.86 16.44
CA LEU A 12 -10.97 -18.07 15.24
C LEU A 12 -10.85 -16.57 15.52
N GLU A 13 -10.40 -15.81 14.52
CA GLU A 13 -10.56 -14.36 14.49
C GLU A 13 -12.00 -14.04 14.11
N VAL A 14 -12.70 -13.28 14.95
CA VAL A 14 -14.14 -13.00 14.80
C VAL A 14 -14.38 -11.51 14.67
N LEU A 15 -14.91 -11.10 13.51
CA LEU A 15 -15.45 -9.78 13.26
C LEU A 15 -16.97 -9.81 13.48
N GLU A 16 -17.46 -8.87 14.28
CA GLU A 16 -18.89 -8.71 14.54
C GLU A 16 -19.34 -7.35 14.02
N GLU A 17 -20.32 -7.37 13.11
CA GLU A 17 -20.92 -6.15 12.58
C GLU A 17 -22.43 -6.20 12.76
N THR A 18 -23.03 -5.05 13.03
CA THR A 18 -24.49 -4.89 13.07
C THR A 18 -24.93 -4.06 11.89
N TRP A 19 -26.02 -4.45 11.24
CA TRP A 19 -26.62 -3.71 10.14
C TRP A 19 -28.02 -3.24 10.49
N PRO A 20 -28.36 -1.97 10.30
CA PRO A 20 -27.47 -0.92 9.80
C PRO A 20 -26.37 -0.62 10.83
N ASN A 21 -25.13 -0.48 10.34
CA ASN A 21 -24.01 -0.08 11.20
C ASN A 21 -24.19 1.43 11.43
N HIS A 22 -24.86 1.83 12.50
CA HIS A 22 -25.17 3.25 12.76
C HIS A 22 -23.91 4.13 12.92
N ALA A 23 -22.73 3.55 13.21
CA ALA A 23 -21.46 4.28 13.19
C ALA A 23 -20.98 4.58 11.76
N LYS A 24 -21.40 3.78 10.78
CA LYS A 24 -21.03 3.91 9.36
C LYS A 24 -22.15 4.49 8.49
N TYR A 25 -23.41 4.31 8.87
CA TYR A 25 -24.62 4.69 8.15
C TYR A 25 -25.70 5.21 9.12
N ALA A 26 -25.52 6.43 9.63
CA ALA A 26 -26.33 7.00 10.71
C ALA A 26 -27.83 7.20 10.37
N THR A 27 -28.20 7.19 9.09
CA THR A 27 -29.55 7.56 8.61
C THR A 27 -30.44 6.38 8.22
N LEU A 28 -29.98 5.13 8.36
CA LEU A 28 -30.78 3.96 8.04
C LEU A 28 -31.51 3.45 9.30
N GLU A 29 -32.85 3.43 9.26
CA GLU A 29 -33.70 2.76 10.24
C GLU A 29 -34.21 1.43 9.67
N SER A 30 -33.80 0.30 10.24
CA SER A 30 -34.23 -1.05 9.85
C SER A 30 -33.85 -2.08 10.91
N CYS A 31 -34.58 -3.21 10.97
CA CYS A 31 -34.30 -4.40 11.78
C CYS A 31 -32.80 -4.72 11.82
N SER A 32 -32.23 -4.84 13.03
CA SER A 32 -30.80 -5.04 13.21
C SER A 32 -30.39 -6.48 12.88
N LEU A 33 -29.59 -6.66 11.83
CA LEU A 33 -28.92 -7.92 11.52
C LEU A 33 -27.55 -7.93 12.21
N ARG A 34 -27.21 -9.03 12.91
CA ARG A 34 -25.85 -9.26 13.43
C ARG A 34 -25.13 -10.20 12.47
N PHE A 35 -24.09 -9.69 11.81
CA PHE A 35 -23.15 -10.48 11.03
C PHE A 35 -21.99 -10.91 11.93
N ILE A 36 -21.67 -12.20 11.91
CA ILE A 36 -20.50 -12.76 12.59
C ILE A 36 -19.67 -13.42 11.50
N VAL A 37 -18.51 -12.82 11.19
CA VAL A 37 -17.56 -13.37 10.24
C VAL A 37 -16.40 -13.94 11.05
N ALA A 38 -16.17 -15.25 10.94
CA ALA A 38 -15.06 -15.92 11.59
C ALA A 38 -14.10 -16.46 10.53
N ARG A 39 -12.79 -16.25 10.75
CA ARG A 39 -11.75 -16.82 9.91
C ARG A 39 -10.70 -17.51 10.77
N LYS A 40 -10.04 -18.52 10.19
CA LYS A 40 -8.85 -19.10 10.81
C LYS A 40 -7.76 -18.02 10.84
N PRO A 41 -7.03 -17.84 11.96
CA PRO A 41 -5.86 -17.00 11.98
C PRO A 41 -4.88 -17.54 10.94
N VAL A 42 -4.35 -16.65 10.11
CA VAL A 42 -3.29 -17.01 9.18
C VAL A 42 -1.99 -16.55 9.82
N GLU A 43 -1.13 -17.51 10.15
CA GLU A 43 0.22 -17.20 10.60
C GLU A 43 0.99 -16.54 9.45
N LEU A 44 1.45 -15.31 9.67
CA LEU A 44 2.23 -14.58 8.67
C LEU A 44 3.60 -15.24 8.51
N ASN A 45 3.96 -15.55 7.27
CA ASN A 45 5.24 -16.12 6.88
C ASN A 45 5.64 -15.58 5.50
N LEU A 46 6.85 -15.85 5.00
CA LEU A 46 7.32 -15.28 3.72
C LEU A 46 6.37 -15.55 2.54
N ALA A 47 5.70 -16.71 2.51
CA ALA A 47 4.74 -17.01 1.46
C ALA A 47 3.48 -16.14 1.55
N THR A 48 3.07 -15.70 2.75
CA THR A 48 1.91 -14.80 2.91
C THR A 48 2.19 -13.37 2.42
N TRP A 49 3.46 -12.99 2.23
CA TRP A 49 3.87 -11.72 1.61
C TRP A 49 4.04 -11.82 0.09
N THR A 50 3.95 -13.03 -0.47
CA THR A 50 4.09 -13.29 -1.89
C THR A 50 2.72 -13.34 -2.55
N GLY A 51 2.52 -12.64 -3.66
CA GLY A 51 1.21 -12.58 -4.30
C GLY A 51 1.06 -11.46 -5.33
N HIS A 52 -0.19 -11.27 -5.75
CA HIS A 52 -0.61 -10.24 -6.68
C HIS A 52 -1.79 -9.48 -6.09
N TRP A 53 -1.71 -8.16 -6.12
CA TRP A 53 -2.72 -7.26 -5.57
C TRP A 53 -3.08 -6.22 -6.61
N ALA A 54 -4.38 -5.94 -6.71
CA ALA A 54 -4.90 -4.77 -7.36
C ALA A 54 -5.38 -3.82 -6.27
N LEU A 55 -5.08 -2.53 -6.40
CA LEU A 55 -5.55 -1.54 -5.47
C LEU A 55 -7.08 -1.42 -5.57
N ASP A 56 -7.76 -1.69 -4.47
CA ASP A 56 -9.22 -1.61 -4.37
C ASP A 56 -9.72 -0.18 -4.19
N ARG A 57 -9.11 0.57 -3.26
CA ARG A 57 -9.57 1.91 -2.88
C ARG A 57 -8.45 2.85 -2.47
N ARG A 58 -8.70 4.15 -2.63
CA ARG A 58 -7.81 5.25 -2.22
C ARG A 58 -8.56 6.21 -1.31
N GLU A 59 -7.94 6.61 -0.20
CA GLU A 59 -8.48 7.58 0.74
C GLU A 59 -7.54 8.80 0.80
N ASN A 60 -8.08 10.02 0.79
CA ASN A 60 -7.32 11.28 0.80
C ASN A 60 -6.23 11.42 -0.29
N TRP A 61 -6.42 10.79 -1.45
CA TRP A 61 -5.41 10.72 -2.52
C TRP A 61 -5.03 12.09 -3.12
N GLU A 62 -5.98 13.01 -3.25
CA GLU A 62 -5.73 14.37 -3.75
C GLU A 62 -4.71 15.14 -2.92
N VAL A 63 -4.74 14.96 -1.59
CA VAL A 63 -3.80 15.62 -0.68
C VAL A 63 -2.38 15.11 -0.96
N TYR A 64 -2.26 13.79 -1.18
CA TYR A 64 -0.98 13.18 -1.52
C TYR A 64 -0.49 13.59 -2.91
N LEU A 65 -1.36 13.57 -3.93
CA LEU A 65 -1.04 14.04 -5.28
C LEU A 65 -0.59 15.50 -5.29
N SER A 66 -1.27 16.37 -4.54
CA SER A 66 -0.89 17.78 -4.37
C SER A 66 0.46 17.92 -3.68
N PHE A 67 0.73 17.11 -2.65
CA PHE A 67 2.03 17.07 -1.99
C PHE A 67 3.16 16.68 -2.96
N LEU A 68 2.90 15.73 -3.87
CA LEU A 68 3.81 15.34 -4.94
C LEU A 68 3.91 16.38 -6.07
N GLY A 69 3.05 17.41 -6.07
CA GLY A 69 3.01 18.45 -7.10
C GLY A 69 2.34 18.01 -8.40
N VAL A 70 1.47 16.99 -8.35
CA VAL A 70 0.66 16.57 -9.51
C VAL A 70 -0.41 17.64 -9.78
N PRO A 71 -0.58 18.13 -11.02
CA PRO A 71 -1.60 19.13 -11.37
C PRO A 71 -3.01 18.64 -11.06
N GLU A 72 -3.86 19.53 -10.55
CA GLU A 72 -5.25 19.20 -10.16
C GLU A 72 -6.06 18.60 -11.32
N VAL A 73 -5.83 19.09 -12.54
CA VAL A 73 -6.45 18.56 -13.77
C VAL A 73 -6.15 17.07 -14.01
N ALA A 74 -5.06 16.53 -13.46
CA ALA A 74 -4.67 15.12 -13.57
C ALA A 74 -5.17 14.27 -12.38
N HIS A 75 -5.74 14.87 -11.32
CA HIS A 75 -6.13 14.14 -10.11
C HIS A 75 -7.22 13.10 -10.35
N ALA A 76 -8.22 13.43 -11.16
CA ALA A 76 -9.29 12.49 -11.49
C ALA A 76 -8.75 11.25 -12.22
N ALA A 77 -7.88 11.44 -13.21
CA ALA A 77 -7.23 10.35 -13.93
C ALA A 77 -6.33 9.51 -12.99
N ALA A 78 -5.53 10.16 -12.14
CA ALA A 78 -4.66 9.49 -11.19
C ALA A 78 -5.43 8.70 -10.11
N LYS A 79 -6.62 9.17 -9.71
CA LYS A 79 -7.52 8.45 -8.79
C LYS A 79 -8.13 7.21 -9.42
N ALA A 80 -8.50 7.29 -10.70
CA ALA A 80 -9.13 6.21 -11.44
C ALA A 80 -8.12 5.18 -11.98
N ALA A 81 -6.83 5.52 -12.04
CA ALA A 81 -5.80 4.66 -12.59
C ALA A 81 -5.74 3.32 -11.83
N PRO A 82 -5.84 2.18 -12.54
CA PRO A 82 -5.62 0.88 -11.92
C PRO A 82 -4.15 0.75 -11.53
N ASP A 83 -3.91 0.12 -10.40
CA ASP A 83 -2.61 0.02 -9.75
C ASP A 83 -2.43 -1.41 -9.27
N PHE A 84 -1.39 -2.05 -9.80
CA PHE A 84 -1.13 -3.47 -9.62
C PHE A 84 0.25 -3.67 -9.01
N HIS A 85 0.30 -4.49 -7.98
CA HIS A 85 1.52 -4.89 -7.32
C HIS A 85 1.64 -6.41 -7.34
N GLU A 86 2.81 -6.91 -7.69
CA GLU A 86 3.24 -8.28 -7.45
C GLU A 86 4.46 -8.25 -6.55
N TYR A 87 4.50 -9.16 -5.57
CA TYR A 87 5.65 -9.34 -4.71
C TYR A 87 6.04 -10.82 -4.65
N LEU A 88 7.34 -11.09 -4.68
CA LEU A 88 7.94 -12.39 -4.37
C LEU A 88 8.96 -12.19 -3.25
N PHE A 89 8.69 -12.72 -2.06
CA PHE A 89 9.53 -12.53 -0.87
C PHE A 89 10.45 -13.73 -0.60
N SER A 90 11.68 -13.45 -0.20
CA SER A 90 12.60 -14.38 0.46
C SER A 90 13.09 -13.78 1.77
N GLU A 91 13.97 -14.50 2.48
CA GLU A 91 14.49 -14.05 3.78
C GLU A 91 15.31 -12.75 3.68
N ASP A 92 16.01 -12.54 2.58
CA ASP A 92 17.01 -11.48 2.40
C ASP A 92 16.61 -10.40 1.39
N ARG A 93 15.51 -10.59 0.66
CA ARG A 93 15.07 -9.65 -0.39
C ARG A 93 13.60 -9.86 -0.73
N PHE A 94 13.07 -8.94 -1.54
CA PHE A 94 11.84 -9.14 -2.28
C PHE A 94 12.00 -8.65 -3.72
N PHE A 95 11.31 -9.31 -4.65
CA PHE A 95 11.07 -8.77 -5.98
C PHE A 95 9.72 -8.05 -5.98
N MET A 96 9.63 -6.93 -6.69
CA MET A 96 8.38 -6.20 -6.93
C MET A 96 8.20 -5.93 -8.42
N ASP A 97 7.02 -6.25 -8.94
CA ASP A 97 6.52 -5.75 -10.22
C ASP A 97 5.33 -4.83 -9.94
N HIS A 98 5.46 -3.54 -10.25
CA HIS A 98 4.46 -2.52 -9.99
C HIS A 98 4.06 -1.83 -11.29
N ARG A 99 2.76 -1.81 -11.56
CA ARG A 99 2.20 -1.31 -12.82
C ARG A 99 1.05 -0.37 -12.54
N ILE A 100 1.18 0.84 -13.09
CA ILE A 100 0.07 1.81 -13.19
C ILE A 100 -0.07 2.18 -14.67
N PRO A 101 -0.83 1.40 -15.47
CA PRO A 101 -0.94 1.63 -16.91
C PRO A 101 -1.41 3.05 -17.27
N GLY A 102 -2.35 3.60 -16.49
CA GLY A 102 -2.85 4.97 -16.68
C GLY A 102 -1.81 6.07 -16.44
N GLN A 103 -0.64 5.73 -15.91
CA GLN A 103 0.51 6.63 -15.71
C GLN A 103 1.73 6.19 -16.53
N ASN A 104 1.56 5.22 -17.43
CA ASN A 104 2.66 4.57 -18.16
C ASN A 104 3.80 4.09 -17.24
N LEU A 105 3.48 3.70 -16.00
CA LEU A 105 4.43 3.20 -15.03
C LEU A 105 4.47 1.68 -15.09
N HIS A 106 5.66 1.13 -15.31
CA HIS A 106 5.94 -0.29 -15.11
C HIS A 106 7.34 -0.42 -14.55
N LEU A 107 7.42 -0.86 -13.30
CA LEU A 107 8.63 -0.88 -12.51
C LEU A 107 8.87 -2.29 -12.01
N ARG A 108 10.06 -2.82 -12.29
CA ARG A 108 10.52 -4.12 -11.80
C ARG A 108 11.82 -3.94 -11.06
N TYR A 109 11.88 -4.36 -9.81
CA TYR A 109 13.12 -4.27 -9.03
C TYR A 109 13.18 -5.31 -7.93
N THR A 110 14.40 -5.49 -7.42
CA THR A 110 14.68 -6.31 -6.25
C THR A 110 15.12 -5.39 -5.11
N GLY A 111 14.40 -5.39 -3.99
CA GLY A 111 14.79 -4.70 -2.77
C GLY A 111 15.49 -5.66 -1.81
N PHE A 112 16.74 -5.37 -1.45
CA PHE A 112 17.49 -6.14 -0.46
C PHE A 112 17.12 -5.70 0.96
N LEU A 113 17.01 -6.66 1.89
CA LEU A 113 16.61 -6.46 3.29
C LEU A 113 17.83 -6.42 4.22
N ASP A 114 18.90 -5.76 3.80
CA ASP A 114 20.23 -5.69 4.42
C ASP A 114 20.53 -4.35 5.11
N ASP A 115 19.56 -3.43 5.13
CA ASP A 115 19.71 -2.06 5.64
C ASP A 115 20.74 -1.20 4.87
N GLU A 116 21.09 -1.58 3.64
CA GLU A 116 21.98 -0.82 2.77
C GLU A 116 21.22 0.15 1.85
N TRP A 117 21.83 1.32 1.60
CA TRP A 117 21.26 2.31 0.68
C TRP A 117 21.42 1.84 -0.77
N MET A 118 20.33 1.76 -1.49
CA MET A 118 20.31 1.44 -2.91
C MET A 118 19.56 2.49 -3.72
N PRO A 119 19.87 2.66 -5.02
CA PRO A 119 19.12 3.53 -5.90
C PRO A 119 17.65 3.12 -5.97
N SER A 120 16.77 4.09 -5.79
CA SER A 120 15.33 3.92 -5.97
C SER A 120 15.04 3.79 -7.46
N PRO A 121 14.33 2.72 -7.88
CA PRO A 121 13.91 2.52 -9.27
C PRO A 121 12.77 3.47 -9.66
N TYR A 122 12.11 4.09 -8.68
CA TYR A 122 11.05 5.06 -8.95
C TYR A 122 11.64 6.33 -9.52
N LEU A 123 11.09 6.75 -10.66
CA LEU A 123 11.28 8.09 -11.18
C LEU A 123 10.76 9.10 -10.14
N VAL A 124 11.40 10.26 -10.07
CA VAL A 124 10.92 11.34 -9.21
C VAL A 124 9.52 11.73 -9.69
N PRO A 125 8.48 11.61 -8.84
CA PRO A 125 7.14 12.05 -9.21
C PRO A 125 7.19 13.55 -9.42
N THR A 126 7.11 13.98 -10.67
CA THR A 126 6.96 15.37 -11.07
C THR A 126 5.69 15.48 -11.89
N ALA A 127 5.08 16.68 -11.92
CA ALA A 127 3.94 17.00 -12.79
C ALA A 127 4.14 16.52 -14.25
N LYS A 128 5.40 16.48 -14.69
CA LYS A 128 5.84 16.10 -16.04
C LYS A 128 5.72 14.60 -16.37
N LEU A 129 5.38 13.71 -15.43
CA LEU A 129 4.99 12.32 -15.74
C LEU A 129 3.60 12.24 -16.40
N PHE A 130 2.85 13.34 -16.39
CA PHE A 130 1.52 13.48 -16.99
C PHE A 130 1.50 14.40 -18.22
N ASP A 131 2.64 15.00 -18.60
CA ASP A 131 2.77 15.88 -19.78
C ASP A 131 3.52 15.15 -20.92
N GLU A 132 2.92 15.04 -22.10
CA GLU A 132 3.58 14.51 -23.29
C GLU A 132 4.70 15.47 -23.76
N GLY A 133 5.93 14.95 -23.91
CA GLY A 133 6.98 15.61 -24.70
C GLY A 133 8.02 16.47 -23.99
N THR A 134 8.20 16.35 -22.66
CA THR A 134 9.24 17.13 -21.95
C THR A 134 10.38 16.24 -21.44
N GLU A 135 11.63 16.50 -21.83
CA GLU A 135 12.80 15.83 -21.23
C GLU A 135 12.87 16.05 -19.72
N HIS A 136 13.08 14.96 -18.99
CA HIS A 136 13.06 14.92 -17.53
C HIS A 136 14.45 15.28 -16.96
N GLU A 137 14.56 16.39 -16.21
CA GLU A 137 15.78 16.68 -15.43
C GLU A 137 15.98 15.61 -14.34
N LYS A 138 17.05 14.83 -14.45
CA LYS A 138 17.55 13.96 -13.38
C LYS A 138 18.12 14.81 -12.25
N LYS A 139 17.32 15.18 -11.24
CA LYS A 139 17.87 15.71 -9.97
C LYS A 139 17.86 14.64 -8.88
N LYS A 140 19.09 14.37 -8.40
CA LYS A 140 19.55 13.48 -7.31
C LYS A 140 18.92 12.10 -7.31
N ASP A 141 19.75 11.09 -7.62
CA ASP A 141 19.42 9.67 -7.54
C ASP A 141 18.70 9.38 -6.22
N PRO A 142 17.36 9.21 -6.23
CA PRO A 142 16.65 8.90 -5.01
C PRO A 142 17.20 7.58 -4.50
N VAL A 143 17.41 7.47 -3.20
CA VAL A 143 17.83 6.21 -2.57
C VAL A 143 16.77 5.78 -1.58
N PHE A 144 16.76 4.50 -1.30
CA PHE A 144 15.98 3.89 -0.24
C PHE A 144 16.79 2.75 0.37
N LYS A 145 16.36 2.26 1.53
CA LYS A 145 16.87 1.04 2.11
C LYS A 145 15.73 0.26 2.75
N HIS A 146 15.89 -1.06 2.80
CA HIS A 146 14.90 -1.93 3.41
C HIS A 146 15.56 -2.80 4.48
N ARG A 147 14.82 -3.12 5.53
CA ARG A 147 15.27 -4.04 6.58
C ARG A 147 14.10 -4.79 7.19
N TRP A 148 14.38 -5.94 7.77
CA TRP A 148 13.47 -6.53 8.74
C TRP A 148 13.49 -5.72 10.04
N VAL A 149 12.31 -5.38 10.53
CA VAL A 149 12.12 -4.95 11.93
C VAL A 149 11.84 -6.17 12.79
N LYS A 150 11.02 -7.09 12.28
CA LYS A 150 10.75 -8.40 12.87
C LYS A 150 10.45 -9.41 11.77
N THR A 151 11.34 -10.38 11.58
CA THR A 151 11.11 -11.46 10.60
C THR A 151 10.05 -12.45 11.10
N PRO A 152 9.13 -12.95 10.26
CA PRO A 152 8.81 -12.55 8.88
C PRO A 152 7.59 -11.60 8.81
N THR A 153 7.33 -10.84 9.88
CA THR A 153 6.04 -10.17 10.09
C THR A 153 6.10 -8.65 9.96
N CYS A 154 7.29 -8.05 9.88
CA CYS A 154 7.40 -6.60 9.81
C CYS A 154 8.67 -6.11 9.09
N ILE A 155 8.50 -5.34 8.02
CA ILE A 155 9.57 -4.67 7.27
C ILE A 155 9.50 -3.15 7.45
N GLU A 156 10.65 -2.51 7.32
CA GLU A 156 10.76 -1.06 7.22
C GLU A 156 11.39 -0.69 5.89
N THR A 157 10.82 0.32 5.23
CA THR A 157 11.45 1.02 4.12
C THR A 157 11.73 2.46 4.54
N THR A 158 12.99 2.89 4.43
CA THR A 158 13.39 4.27 4.70
C THR A 158 13.71 5.00 3.40
N ILE A 159 13.11 6.17 3.20
CA ILE A 159 13.30 7.02 2.02
C ILE A 159 13.69 8.44 2.46
N PRO A 160 14.96 8.87 2.33
CA PRO A 160 15.38 10.23 2.61
C PRO A 160 14.87 11.20 1.54
N ASN A 161 14.70 12.46 1.91
CA ASN A 161 14.31 13.54 1.00
C ASN A 161 13.12 13.16 0.08
N PHE A 162 12.10 12.54 0.67
CA PHE A 162 10.96 12.00 -0.07
C PHE A 162 10.31 13.09 -0.94
N ALA A 163 10.08 12.76 -2.22
CA ALA A 163 9.58 13.68 -3.24
C ALA A 163 10.36 15.01 -3.37
N GLY A 164 11.64 15.03 -2.98
CA GLY A 164 12.47 16.24 -3.00
C GLY A 164 12.10 17.29 -1.96
N LYS A 165 11.32 16.94 -0.92
CA LYS A 165 10.77 17.89 0.08
C LYS A 165 11.56 17.95 1.39
N GLY A 166 12.77 17.40 1.43
CA GLY A 166 13.69 17.45 2.59
C GLY A 166 13.29 16.59 3.79
N LYS A 167 12.21 15.81 3.69
CA LYS A 167 11.73 14.94 4.78
C LYS A 167 12.12 13.49 4.54
N THR A 168 12.49 12.79 5.61
CA THR A 168 12.66 11.33 5.59
C THR A 168 11.34 10.66 5.91
N VAL A 169 10.95 9.68 5.09
CA VAL A 169 9.77 8.83 5.31
C VAL A 169 10.24 7.46 5.74
N GLN A 170 9.60 6.91 6.78
CA GLN A 170 9.73 5.53 7.20
C GLN A 170 8.38 4.84 7.06
N LEU A 171 8.32 3.83 6.20
CA LEU A 171 7.15 2.99 6.00
C LEU A 171 7.37 1.70 6.77
N VAL A 172 6.57 1.50 7.83
CA VAL A 172 6.62 0.29 8.67
C VAL A 172 5.32 -0.48 8.48
N ARG A 173 5.43 -1.75 8.13
CA ARG A 173 4.33 -2.70 8.00
C ARG A 173 4.73 -4.00 8.62
#